data_AF-A0A957N988-F1
#
_entry.id   AF-A0A957N988-F1
#
_cell.length_a   1.000
_cell.length_b   1.000
_cell.length_c   1.000
_cell.angle_alpha   90.00
_cell.angle_beta   90.00
_cell.angle_gamma   90.00
#
_symmetry.space_group_name_H-M   'P 1'
#
loop_
_entity.id
_entity.type
_entity.pdbx_description
1 polymer ?
#
loop_
_entity_poly.entity_id
_entity_poly.type
_entity_poly.pdbx_seq_one_letter_code
_entity_poly.pdbx_strand_id
1 'polypeptide(L)'
;MARYLALTCEALARPVYAAAAGSPHTVTVQFYRQGLHNTPKKLRHTLQDDIDAVQPGEYDAILLAYGLCGTATADLVARHTPIIMP
;
A
#
# COMPACT_ATOMS: atom_id res chain seq x y z
N MET A 1 -2.01 -1.14 -20.18
CA MET A 1 -1.02 -1.13 -19.09
C MET A 1 -1.70 -0.55 -17.86
N ALA A 2 -1.85 -1.32 -16.78
CA ALA A 2 -2.46 -0.84 -15.55
C ALA A 2 -1.50 0.07 -14.74
N ARG A 3 -2.07 0.89 -13.86
CA ARG A 3 -1.39 1.76 -12.90
C ARG A 3 -1.77 1.33 -11.50
N TYR A 4 -0.76 1.05 -10.68
CA TYR A 4 -0.94 0.62 -9.30
C TYR A 4 -0.23 1.56 -8.33
N LEU A 5 -0.81 1.73 -7.15
CA LEU A 5 -0.16 2.35 -5.99
C LEU A 5 0.21 1.26 -4.98
N ALA A 6 1.49 1.07 -4.71
CA ALA A 6 2.00 0.14 -3.71
C ALA A 6 2.31 0.88 -2.40
N LEU A 7 1.57 0.57 -1.35
CA LEU A 7 1.78 1.06 0.01
C LEU A 7 2.56 0.00 0.80
N THR A 8 3.76 0.33 1.30
CA THR A 8 4.64 -0.67 1.91
C THR A 8 5.64 -0.13 2.94
N CYS A 9 6.22 -1.01 3.75
CA CYS A 9 7.25 -0.66 4.73
C CYS A 9 8.59 -0.40 4.04
N GLU A 10 9.38 0.57 4.52
CA GLU A 10 10.78 0.75 4.08
C GLU A 10 11.62 -0.54 4.15
N ALA A 11 11.32 -1.43 5.10
CA ALA A 11 11.98 -2.73 5.21
C ALA A 11 11.82 -3.62 3.96
N LEU A 12 10.79 -3.36 3.14
CA LEU A 12 10.50 -4.06 1.90
C LEU A 12 10.89 -3.28 0.65
N ALA A 13 11.63 -2.17 0.78
CA ALA A 13 11.99 -1.33 -0.36
C ALA A 13 12.68 -2.08 -1.50
N ARG A 14 13.68 -2.90 -1.15
CA ARG A 14 14.44 -3.68 -2.15
C ARG A 14 13.55 -4.68 -2.92
N PRO A 15 12.82 -5.60 -2.27
CA PRO A 15 11.97 -6.55 -3.00
C PRO A 15 10.82 -5.88 -3.75
N VAL A 16 10.20 -4.82 -3.19
CA VAL A 16 9.10 -4.11 -3.88
C VAL A 16 9.61 -3.40 -5.12
N TYR A 17 10.76 -2.72 -5.07
CA TYR A 17 11.33 -2.12 -6.28
C TYR A 17 11.76 -3.15 -7.32
N ALA A 18 12.32 -4.29 -6.89
CA ALA A 18 12.66 -5.37 -7.82
C ALA A 18 11.41 -5.91 -8.53
N ALA A 19 10.30 -6.10 -7.80
CA ALA A 19 9.03 -6.54 -8.38
C ALA A 19 8.41 -5.47 -9.30
N ALA A 20 8.45 -4.20 -8.90
CA ALA A 20 7.95 -3.09 -9.71
C ALA A 20 8.73 -2.96 -11.04
N ALA A 21 10.05 -3.09 -11.00
CA ALA A 21 10.90 -3.01 -12.19
C ALA A 21 10.66 -4.15 -13.20
N GLY A 22 10.25 -5.33 -12.71
CA GLY A 22 9.92 -6.49 -13.56
C GLY A 22 8.46 -6.54 -14.03
N SER A 23 7.60 -5.63 -13.56
CA SER A 23 6.18 -5.63 -13.86
C SER A 23 5.89 -5.04 -15.25
N PRO A 24 4.91 -5.58 -16.01
CA PRO A 24 4.41 -4.92 -17.23
C PRO A 24 3.48 -3.73 -16.92
N HIS A 25 3.29 -3.39 -15.65
CA HIS A 25 2.41 -2.32 -15.15
C HIS A 25 3.22 -1.20 -14.51
N THR A 26 2.67 0.02 -14.52
CA THR A 26 3.28 1.13 -13.79
C THR A 26 2.96 0.97 -12.30
N VAL A 27 3.98 0.94 -11.44
CA VAL A 27 3.81 0.80 -9.99
C VAL A 27 4.43 2.02 -9.31
N THR A 28 3.59 2.91 -8.80
CA THR A 28 3.99 3.99 -7.89
C THR A 28 4.20 3.38 -6.51
N VAL A 29 5.37 3.56 -5.90
CA VAL A 29 5.69 2.97 -4.59
C VAL A 29 5.76 4.07 -3.53
N GLN A 30 5.00 3.90 -2.46
CA GLN A 30 5.01 4.76 -1.28
C GLN A 30 5.46 3.95 -0.06
N PHE A 31 6.49 4.47 0.61
CA PHE A 31 7.08 3.85 1.79
C PHE A 31 6.64 4.51 3.08
N TYR A 32 6.41 3.67 4.09
CA TYR A 32 6.25 4.11 5.47
C TYR A 32 7.48 3.75 6.27
N ARG A 33 7.86 4.67 7.17
CA ARG A 33 9.02 4.52 8.04
C ARG A 33 9.04 3.17 8.73
N GLN A 34 10.19 2.49 8.69
CA GLN A 34 10.37 1.23 9.41
C GLN A 34 10.04 1.40 10.90
N GLY A 35 9.31 0.43 11.46
CA GLY A 35 8.88 0.44 12.86
C GLY A 35 7.49 1.03 13.10
N LEU A 36 6.83 1.62 12.09
CA LEU A 36 5.46 2.14 12.24
C LEU A 36 4.43 1.05 12.64
N HIS A 37 4.71 -0.22 12.31
CA HIS A 37 3.90 -1.38 12.72
C HIS A 37 3.87 -1.60 14.25
N ASN A 38 4.84 -1.05 15.00
CA ASN A 38 4.80 -1.05 16.47
C ASN A 38 3.70 -0.14 17.02
N THR A 39 3.08 0.69 16.17
CA THR A 39 1.97 1.59 16.48
C THR A 39 0.78 1.31 15.55
N PRO A 40 0.10 0.16 15.66
CA PRO A 40 -0.83 -0.33 14.63
C PRO A 40 -2.04 0.57 14.39
N LYS A 41 -2.56 1.26 15.42
CA LYS A 41 -3.62 2.27 15.24
C LYS A 41 -3.17 3.44 14.37
N LYS A 42 -1.93 3.92 14.60
CA LYS A 42 -1.33 4.98 13.81
C LYS A 42 -1.10 4.52 12.38
N LEU A 43 -0.54 3.33 12.20
CA LEU A 43 -0.35 2.73 10.87
C LEU A 43 -1.68 2.62 10.12
N ARG A 44 -2.75 2.14 10.77
CA ARG A 44 -4.08 2.06 10.15
C ARG A 44 -4.58 3.42 9.67
N HIS A 45 -4.53 4.44 10.54
CA HIS A 45 -4.96 5.79 10.15
C HIS A 45 -4.14 6.31 8.98
N THR A 46 -2.81 6.18 9.04
CA THR A 46 -1.94 6.61 7.94
C THR A 46 -2.27 5.89 6.63
N LEU A 47 -2.45 4.56 6.67
CA LEU A 47 -2.85 3.81 5.48
C LEU A 47 -4.23 4.26 4.95
N GLN A 48 -5.20 4.48 5.84
CA GLN A 48 -6.54 4.93 5.43
C GLN A 48 -6.51 6.34 4.83
N ASP A 49 -5.73 7.27 5.41
CA ASP A 49 -5.56 8.62 4.88
C ASP A 49 -5.00 8.57 3.45
N ASP A 50 -3.99 7.73 3.20
CA ASP A 50 -3.41 7.55 1.87
C ASP A 50 -4.37 6.85 0.89
N ILE A 51 -5.19 5.91 1.36
CA ILE A 51 -6.27 5.28 0.56
C ILE A 51 -7.34 6.31 0.19
N ASP A 52 -7.72 7.17 1.13
CA ASP A 52 -8.79 8.17 0.96
C ASP A 52 -8.34 9.34 0.07
N ALA A 53 -7.04 9.60 -0.02
CA ALA A 53 -6.46 10.63 -0.88
C ALA A 53 -6.47 10.25 -2.37
N VAL A 54 -6.51 8.96 -2.70
CA VAL A 54 -6.52 8.47 -4.09
C VAL A 54 -7.80 8.94 -4.79
N GLN A 55 -7.67 9.55 -5.97
CA GLN A 55 -8.83 10.00 -6.74
C GLN A 55 -9.45 8.86 -7.56
N PRO A 56 -10.77 8.91 -7.85
CA PRO A 56 -11.41 7.92 -8.72
C PRO A 56 -10.73 7.84 -10.10
N GLY A 57 -10.34 6.63 -10.51
CA GLY A 57 -9.69 6.39 -11.80
C GLY A 57 -8.20 6.76 -11.88
N GLU A 58 -7.60 7.22 -10.79
CA GLU A 58 -6.15 7.50 -10.73
C GLU A 58 -5.32 6.21 -10.83
N TYR A 59 -5.71 5.19 -10.07
CA TYR A 59 -5.11 3.86 -10.06
C TYR A 59 -6.15 2.78 -10.30
N ASP A 60 -5.74 1.69 -10.94
CA ASP A 60 -6.57 0.51 -11.15
C ASP A 60 -6.68 -0.32 -9.86
N ALA A 61 -5.66 -0.28 -8.99
CA ALA A 61 -5.65 -0.93 -7.68
C ALA A 61 -4.61 -0.32 -6.73
N ILE A 62 -4.86 -0.45 -5.42
CA ILE A 62 -3.91 -0.18 -4.34
C ILE A 62 -3.36 -1.53 -3.84
N LEU A 63 -2.06 -1.73 -3.92
CA LEU A 63 -1.35 -2.91 -3.45
C LEU A 63 -0.85 -2.67 -2.03
N LEU A 64 -1.33 -3.45 -1.07
CA LEU A 64 -0.76 -3.49 0.27
C LEU A 64 0.30 -4.58 0.30
N ALA A 65 1.57 -4.21 0.18
CA ALA A 65 2.69 -5.13 0.45
C ALA A 65 2.91 -5.23 1.97
N TYR A 66 1.85 -5.63 2.66
CA TYR A 66 1.70 -5.80 4.09
C TYR A 66 0.85 -7.05 4.34
N GLY A 67 1.16 -7.78 5.42
CA GLY A 67 0.21 -8.76 5.98
C GLY A 67 -0.73 -8.07 6.97
N LEU A 68 -0.96 -8.68 8.14
CA LEU A 68 -1.72 -8.02 9.21
C LEU A 68 -0.92 -6.93 9.94
N CYS A 69 0.42 -6.98 9.95
CA CYS A 69 1.33 -5.98 10.55
C CYS A 69 0.81 -5.32 11.84
N GLY A 70 0.63 -6.13 12.89
CA GLY A 70 0.08 -5.69 14.17
C GLY A 70 -1.43 -5.43 14.14
N THR A 71 -2.16 -6.07 13.21
CA THR A 71 -3.60 -5.86 12.88
C THR A 71 -3.93 -4.51 12.25
N ALA A 72 -2.92 -3.74 11.82
CA ALA A 72 -3.12 -2.40 11.27
C ALA A 72 -3.88 -2.40 9.94
N THR A 73 -3.75 -3.46 9.13
CA THR A 73 -4.47 -3.58 7.85
C THR A 73 -5.89 -4.11 8.03
N ALA A 74 -6.22 -4.65 9.21
CA ALA A 74 -7.60 -4.98 9.54
C ALA A 74 -8.44 -3.69 9.55
N ASP A 75 -9.68 -3.80 9.10
CA ASP A 75 -10.66 -2.71 9.04
C ASP A 75 -10.34 -1.57 8.05
N LEU A 76 -9.31 -1.74 7.19
CA LEU A 76 -9.11 -0.82 6.07
C LEU A 76 -10.29 -0.95 5.10
N VAL A 77 -10.76 0.19 4.62
CA VAL A 77 -11.90 0.24 3.72
C VAL A 77 -11.45 0.73 2.35
N ALA A 78 -11.62 -0.14 1.36
CA ALA A 78 -11.51 0.25 -0.04
C ALA A 78 -12.62 1.27 -0.37
N ARG A 79 -12.26 2.37 -1.02
CA ARG A 79 -13.22 3.36 -1.51
C ARG A 79 -13.70 2.94 -2.90
N HIS A 80 -13.40 3.75 -3.91
CA HIS A 80 -13.65 3.41 -5.32
C HIS A 80 -12.52 2.59 -5.96
N THR A 81 -11.33 2.53 -5.33
CA THR A 81 -10.17 1.81 -5.84
C THR A 81 -10.01 0.51 -5.04
N PRO A 82 -9.92 -0.66 -5.71
CA PRO A 82 -9.79 -1.93 -5.02
C PRO A 82 -8.45 -2.03 -4.28
N ILE A 83 -8.48 -2.62 -3.09
CA ILE A 83 -7.30 -2.94 -2.29
C ILE A 83 -6.95 -4.42 -2.52
N ILE A 84 -5.69 -4.70 -2.85
CA ILE A 84 -5.15 -6.05 -3.04
C ILE A 84 -4.10 -6.31 -1.96
N MET A 85 -4.24 -7.42 -1.23
CA MET A 85 -3.30 -7.87 -0.21
C MET A 85 -3.03 -9.39 -0.33
N PRO A 86 -1.87 -9.89 0.15
CA PRO A 86 -1.54 -11.32 0.18
C PRO A 86 -2.46 -12.15 1.08
#